data_AF-A0A536JRM7-F1
#
_entry.id   AF-A0A536JRM7-F1
#
_cell.length_a   1.000
_cell.length_b   1.000
_cell.length_c   1.000
_cell.angle_alpha   90.00
_cell.angle_beta   90.00
_cell.angle_gamma   90.00
#
_symmetry.space_group_name_H-M   'P 1'
#
loop_
_entity.id
_entity.type
_entity.pdbx_description
1 polymer ?
#
loop_
_entity_poly.entity_id
_entity_poly.type
_entity_poly.pdbx_seq_one_letter_code
_entity_poly.pdbx_strand_id
1 'polypeptide(L)' 'MRKVEVSFVGAPPAQQIARASGVSRVETNGRLLRCVVYGSFQPFLEALHGHEVVSLESTDLIQEG' A
#
# COMPACT_ATOMS: atom_id res chain seq x y z
N MET A 1 -5.99 10.71 -5.41
CA MET A 1 -4.98 9.64 -5.20
C MET A 1 -4.66 9.58 -3.72
N ARG A 2 -4.33 8.42 -3.18
CA ARG A 2 -4.11 8.23 -1.74
C ARG A 2 -2.71 7.73 -1.47
N LYS A 3 -1.99 8.36 -0.54
CA LYS A 3 -0.78 7.78 0.02
C LYS A 3 -1.21 6.76 1.06
N VAL A 4 -0.68 5.55 0.98
CA VAL A 4 -0.99 4.48 1.92
C VAL A 4 0.29 4.07 2.62
N GLU A 5 0.23 3.94 3.93
CA GLU A 5 1.29 3.42 4.77
C GLU A 5 0.75 2.20 5.52
N VAL A 6 1.47 1.08 5.44
CA VAL A 6 1.07 -0.20 6.04
C VAL A 6 2.22 -0.78 6.83
N SER A 7 1.98 -1.10 8.09
CA SER A 7 2.92 -1.85 8.92
C SER A 7 2.53 -3.32 8.95
N PHE A 8 3.50 -4.22 8.82
CA PHE A 8 3.29 -5.67 8.84
C PHE A 8 3.93 -6.30 10.08
N VAL A 9 3.42 -7.46 10.49
CA VAL A 9 4.09 -8.28 11.52
C VAL A 9 5.41 -8.83 10.98
N GLY A 10 5.43 -9.24 9.71
CA GLY A 10 6.59 -9.77 8.99
C GLY A 10 7.06 -8.87 7.83
N ALA A 11 7.72 -9.49 6.85
CA ALA A 11 8.14 -8.79 5.65
C ALA A 11 6.92 -8.39 4.79
N PRO A 12 6.83 -7.14 4.29
CA PRO A 12 5.73 -6.72 3.43
C PRO A 12 5.73 -7.46 2.07
N PRO A 13 4.56 -7.78 1.49
CA PRO A 13 4.45 -8.39 0.17
C PRO A 13 4.64 -7.36 -0.96
N ALA A 14 5.79 -6.68 -0.97
CA ALA A 14 6.04 -5.54 -1.86
C ALA A 14 5.87 -5.87 -3.34
N GLN A 15 6.33 -7.04 -3.79
CA GLN A 15 6.19 -7.46 -5.18
C GLN A 15 4.73 -7.74 -5.58
N GLN A 16 3.92 -8.29 -4.68
CA GLN A 16 2.50 -8.54 -4.94
C GLN A 16 1.74 -7.21 -5.02
N ILE A 17 2.00 -6.31 -4.08
CA ILE A 17 1.41 -4.96 -4.03
C ILE A 17 1.80 -4.14 -5.26
N ALA A 18 3.05 -4.19 -5.71
CA ALA A 18 3.51 -3.46 -6.89
C ALA A 18 2.87 -3.95 -8.21
N ARG A 19 2.29 -5.15 -8.23
CA ARG A 19 1.56 -5.71 -9.38
C ARG A 19 0.07 -5.42 -9.32
N ALA A 20 -0.45 -4.94 -8.19
CA ALA A 20 -1.86 -4.64 -8.05
C ALA A 20 -2.26 -3.44 -8.94
N SER A 21 -3.40 -3.57 -9.62
CA SER A 21 -3.91 -2.51 -10.48
C SER A 21 -4.16 -1.24 -9.67
N GLY A 22 -3.72 -0.09 -10.20
CA GLY A 22 -3.88 1.20 -9.53
C GLY A 22 -2.93 1.43 -8.36
N VAL A 23 -1.89 0.61 -8.18
CA VAL A 23 -0.84 0.82 -7.17
C VAL A 23 0.47 1.27 -7.81
N SER A 24 1.13 2.27 -7.23
CA SER A 24 2.45 2.72 -7.66
C SER A 24 3.32 3.20 -6.49
N ARG A 25 4.58 3.57 -6.77
CA ARG A 25 5.55 4.11 -5.79
C ARG A 25 5.67 3.23 -4.55
N VAL A 26 5.77 1.91 -4.76
CA VAL A 26 5.89 0.94 -3.68
C VAL A 26 7.31 0.98 -3.13
N GLU A 27 7.43 1.32 -1.85
CA GLU A 27 8.68 1.41 -1.12
C GLU A 27 8.56 0.64 0.19
N THR A 28 9.64 -0.04 0.60
CA THR A 28 9.69 -0.75 1.88
C THR A 28 10.82 -0.24 2.74
N ASN A 29 10.54 -0.05 4.03
CA ASN A 29 11.53 0.17 5.06
C ASN A 29 11.29 -0.81 6.22
N GLY A 30 12.04 -1.91 6.22
CA GLY A 30 11.82 -3.01 7.17
C GLY A 30 10.42 -3.61 7.03
N ARG A 31 9.60 -3.44 8.07
CA ARG A 31 8.21 -3.94 8.11
C ARG A 31 7.17 -2.92 7.65
N LEU A 32 7.62 -1.74 7.25
CA LEU A 32 6.77 -0.67 6.76
C LEU A 32 6.76 -0.67 5.23
N LEU A 33 5.58 -0.59 4.63
CA LEU A 33 5.39 -0.37 3.21
C LEU A 33 4.67 0.95 2.98
N ARG A 34 5.14 1.71 2.00
CA ARG A 34 4.49 2.90 1.49
C ARG A 34 4.15 2.69 0.03
N CYS A 35 2.97 3.14 -0.38
CA CYS A 35 2.59 3.15 -1.78
C CYS A 35 1.59 4.28 -2.06
N VAL A 36 1.29 4.46 -3.34
CA VAL A 36 0.21 5.33 -3.80
C VAL A 36 -0.85 4.48 -4.48
N VAL A 37 -2.10 4.66 -4.07
CA VAL A 37 -3.28 4.02 -4.65
C VAL A 37 -4.08 5.03 -5.47
N TYR A 38 -4.42 4.65 -6.70
CA TYR A 38 -5.24 5.40 -7.64
C TYR A 38 -6.57 4.66 -7.85
N GLY A 39 -7.67 5.39 -7.77
CA GLY A 39 -9.00 4.80 -7.90
C GLY A 39 -9.37 3.94 -6.68
N SER A 40 -9.88 2.74 -6.93
CA SER A 40 -10.37 1.83 -5.90
C SER A 40 -9.24 1.18 -5.09
N PHE A 41 -9.49 0.95 -3.81
CA PHE A 41 -8.59 0.20 -2.93
C PHE A 41 -8.67 -1.32 -3.11
N GLN A 42 -9.69 -1.84 -3.81
CA GLN A 42 -9.94 -3.28 -3.83
C GLN A 42 -8.74 -4.11 -4.33
N PRO A 43 -8.08 -3.79 -5.47
CA PRO A 43 -6.89 -4.54 -5.92
C PRO A 43 -5.74 -4.50 -4.91
N PHE A 44 -5.61 -3.38 -4.19
CA PHE A 44 -4.62 -3.23 -3.13
C PHE A 44 -4.95 -4.12 -1.92
N LEU A 45 -6.20 -4.14 -1.46
CA LEU A 45 -6.64 -4.99 -0.35
C LEU A 45 -6.53 -6.48 -0.70
N GLU A 46 -6.82 -6.87 -1.94
CA GLU A 46 -6.61 -8.23 -2.43
C GLU A 46 -5.12 -8.62 -2.40
N ALA A 47 -4.21 -7.68 -2.71
CA ALA A 47 -2.77 -7.92 -2.60
C ALA A 47 -2.26 -8.04 -1.15
N LEU A 48 -3.02 -7.55 -0.16
CA LEU A 48 -2.73 -7.76 1.26
C LEU A 48 -3.23 -9.12 1.77
N HIS A 49 -4.11 -9.78 1.03
CA HIS A 49 -4.73 -11.02 1.48
C HIS A 49 -3.67 -12.08 1.87
N GLY A 50 -3.86 -12.70 3.03
CA GLY A 50 -2.94 -13.69 3.60
C GLY A 50 -1.72 -13.10 4.32
N HIS A 51 -1.58 -11.77 4.37
CA HIS A 51 -0.52 -11.10 5.13
C HIS A 51 -1.08 -10.38 6.35
N GLU A 52 -0.42 -10.55 7.49
CA GLU A 52 -0.83 -9.94 8.74
C GLU A 52 -0.37 -8.48 8.82
N VAL A 53 -1.35 -7.57 8.98
CA VAL A 53 -1.17 -6.12 9.02
C VAL A 53 -1.37 -5.63 10.45
N VAL A 54 -0.44 -4.79 10.92
CA VAL A 54 -0.48 -4.12 12.22
C VAL A 54 -1.25 -2.82 12.13
N SER A 55 -0.99 -2.01 11.10
CA SER A 55 -1.69 -0.75 10.86
C SER A 55 -1.78 -0.46 9.35
N LEU A 56 -2.84 0.24 8.97
CA LEU A 56 -3.06 0.72 7.60
C LEU A 56 -3.62 2.14 7.70
N GLU A 57 -2.86 3.09 7.17
CA GLU A 57 -3.23 4.50 7.14
C GLU A 57 -3.28 4.99 5.70
N SER A 58 -4.33 5.75 5.37
CA SER A 58 -4.45 6.38 4.07
C SER A 58 -4.65 7.88 4.22
N THR A 59 -3.85 8.66 3.53
CA THR A 59 -3.97 10.13 3.48
C THR A 59 -4.24 10.58 2.06
N ASP A 60 -5.02 11.65 1.93
CA ASP A 60 -5.18 12.31 0.63
C ASP A 60 -3.83 12.90 0.20
N LEU A 61 -3.36 12.49 -0.97
CA LEU A 61 -2.29 13.18 -1.66
C LEU A 61 -2.97 14.36 -2.37
N ILE A 62 -3.07 15.49 -1.68
CA ILE A 62 -3.54 16.74 -2.26
C ILE A 62 -2.57 17.06 -3.41
N GLN A 63 -3.09 17.13 -4.63
CA GLN A 63 -2.36 17.74 -5.73
C GLN A 63 -2.47 19.25 -5.52
N GLU A 64 -1.41 19.86 -5.01
CA GLU A 64 -1.19 21.29 -5.22
C GLU A 64 -1.14 21.47 -6.74
N GLY A 65 -2.17 22.14 -7.28
CA GLY A 65 -2.36 22.36 -8.72
C GLY A 65 -1.35 23.33 -9.31
#